data_AF-A0A971ZHQ3-F1
#
_entry.id   AF-A0A971ZHQ3-F1
#
_cell.length_a   1.000
_cell.length_b   1.000
_cell.length_c   1.000
_cell.angle_alpha   90.00
_cell.angle_beta   90.00
_cell.angle_gamma   90.00
#
_symmetry.space_group_name_H-M   'P 1'
#
loop_
_entity.id
_entity.type
_entity.pdbx_description
1 polymer ?
#
loop_
_entity_poly.entity_id
_entity_poly.type
_entity_poly.pdbx_seq_one_letter_code
_entity_poly.pdbx_strand_id
1 'polypeptide(L)'
;MINIRTIEYSIHFLTNIDFVEDPEIAIFKCIFKKLKNILCINSKEKCIECSYGKKCVYNYVTAGDFMHINLMPVIIKKPLISKKHFKQGDRLKLKFLFLGDAALHMDFVDFILKGIEVKGLFKENHRFIIESRTIDDTSIDINNHRGIYNIEILTPIDKTEDIFLYEKEKIEDLNKLYNITDEPIEIIEEFYDKDFIKFKVKRPIYLGSNRINLDGYIGRLSFIKPIPLTPLLLIAKQIGIGKYYGIGGGCIEF
;
A
#
# COMPACT_ATOMS: atom_id res chain seq x y z
N MET A 1 13.17 11.48 11.68
CA MET A 1 11.82 11.04 12.07
C MET A 1 11.09 10.62 10.81
N ILE A 2 10.49 9.43 10.81
CA ILE A 2 9.74 8.92 9.65
C ILE A 2 8.29 9.42 9.73
N ASN A 3 7.86 10.16 8.71
CA ASN A 3 6.53 10.71 8.56
C ASN A 3 5.66 9.75 7.72
N ILE A 4 5.10 8.73 8.37
CA ILE A 4 4.12 7.82 7.76
C ILE A 4 2.92 7.73 8.68
N ARG A 5 1.76 8.13 8.17
CA ARG A 5 0.51 8.08 8.93
C ARG A 5 -0.32 6.88 8.51
N THR A 6 -0.84 6.17 9.50
CA THR A 6 -1.70 5.00 9.32
C THR A 6 -3.14 5.38 9.68
N ILE A 7 -4.10 4.95 8.86
CA ILE A 7 -5.52 4.91 9.24
C ILE A 7 -6.00 3.47 9.16
N GLU A 8 -6.63 2.98 10.23
CA GLU A 8 -7.35 1.71 10.25
C GLU A 8 -8.86 1.92 10.45
N TYR A 9 -9.66 1.23 9.65
CA TYR A 9 -11.11 1.17 9.78
C TYR A 9 -11.55 -0.26 10.12
N SER A 10 -12.38 -0.41 11.14
CA SER A 10 -13.12 -1.65 11.39
C SER A 10 -14.49 -1.55 10.70
N ILE A 11 -14.69 -2.34 9.64
CA ILE A 11 -15.95 -2.41 8.91
C ILE A 11 -16.73 -3.64 9.36
N HIS A 12 -18.00 -3.46 9.69
CA HIS A 12 -18.94 -4.54 10.03
C HIS A 12 -20.01 -4.67 8.95
N PHE A 13 -20.08 -5.83 8.31
CA PHE A 13 -21.05 -6.11 7.25
C PHE A 13 -22.44 -6.40 7.82
N LEU A 14 -23.44 -5.66 7.34
CA LEU A 14 -24.85 -5.83 7.70
C LEU A 14 -25.58 -6.82 6.78
N THR A 15 -24.94 -7.21 5.69
CA THR A 15 -25.45 -8.16 4.70
C THR A 15 -24.34 -9.11 4.29
N ASN A 16 -24.70 -10.32 3.88
CA ASN A 16 -23.73 -11.23 3.26
C ASN A 16 -23.13 -10.58 2.00
N ILE A 17 -21.84 -10.81 1.77
CA ILE A 17 -21.13 -10.32 0.59
C ILE A 17 -20.05 -11.29 0.14
N ASP A 18 -19.99 -11.47 -1.18
CA ASP A 18 -18.97 -12.25 -1.87
C ASP A 18 -18.15 -11.35 -2.77
N PHE A 19 -16.86 -11.24 -2.48
CA PHE A 19 -15.93 -10.46 -3.29
C PHE A 19 -15.31 -11.32 -4.41
N VAL A 20 -15.35 -10.80 -5.64
CA VAL A 20 -14.72 -11.44 -6.81
C VAL A 20 -13.18 -11.38 -6.72
N GLU A 21 -12.65 -10.34 -6.08
CA GLU A 21 -11.24 -10.11 -5.80
C GLU A 21 -11.00 -9.90 -4.31
N ASP A 22 -9.79 -9.53 -3.91
CA ASP A 22 -9.49 -9.27 -2.50
C ASP A 22 -10.33 -8.06 -2.02
N PRO A 23 -11.05 -8.14 -0.88
CA PRO A 23 -11.96 -7.09 -0.45
C PRO A 23 -11.25 -5.75 -0.21
N GLU A 24 -10.01 -5.77 0.28
CA GLU A 24 -9.20 -4.57 0.50
C GLU A 24 -8.97 -3.83 -0.82
N ILE A 25 -8.62 -4.59 -1.88
CA ILE A 25 -8.40 -4.08 -3.22
C ILE A 25 -9.72 -3.59 -3.86
N ALA A 26 -10.81 -4.32 -3.68
CA ALA A 26 -12.11 -3.96 -4.23
C ALA A 26 -12.63 -2.64 -3.62
N ILE A 27 -12.49 -2.48 -2.30
CA ILE A 27 -12.89 -1.25 -1.61
C ILE A 27 -11.95 -0.09 -1.97
N PHE A 28 -10.64 -0.33 -2.04
CA PHE A 28 -9.65 0.66 -2.51
C PHE A 28 -10.00 1.19 -3.90
N LYS A 29 -10.32 0.32 -4.86
CA LYS A 29 -10.81 0.70 -6.19
C LYS A 29 -12.06 1.56 -6.13
N CYS A 30 -13.03 1.16 -5.30
CA CYS A 30 -14.28 1.91 -5.13
C CYS A 30 -14.01 3.34 -4.63
N ILE A 31 -13.11 3.47 -3.64
CA ILE A 31 -12.71 4.75 -3.09
C ILE A 31 -12.13 5.65 -4.17
N PHE A 32 -11.07 5.20 -4.85
CA PHE A 32 -10.38 6.03 -5.83
C PHE A 32 -11.17 6.28 -7.10
N LYS A 33 -12.07 5.37 -7.49
CA LYS A 33 -13.04 5.63 -8.57
C LYS A 33 -13.98 6.77 -8.21
N LYS A 34 -14.52 6.78 -7.00
CA LYS A 34 -15.39 7.88 -6.52
C LYS A 34 -14.59 9.17 -6.38
N LEU A 35 -13.36 9.10 -5.86
CA LEU A 35 -12.49 10.25 -5.74
C LEU A 35 -12.18 10.89 -7.10
N LYS A 36 -11.87 10.08 -8.12
CA LYS A 36 -11.69 10.54 -9.51
C LYS A 36 -12.92 11.29 -9.99
N ASN A 37 -14.12 10.75 -9.76
CA ASN A 37 -15.37 11.40 -10.19
C ASN A 37 -15.65 12.74 -9.50
N ILE A 38 -15.09 12.97 -8.31
CA ILE A 38 -15.28 14.22 -7.55
C ILE A 38 -14.20 15.25 -7.91
N LEU A 39 -12.94 14.82 -8.01
CA LEU A 39 -11.80 15.73 -8.15
C LEU A 39 -11.35 15.95 -9.60
N CYS A 40 -11.64 15.02 -10.52
CA CYS A 40 -11.10 15.07 -11.87
C CYS A 40 -11.92 16.03 -12.75
N ILE A 41 -11.29 17.14 -13.14
CA ILE A 41 -11.88 18.15 -14.03
C ILE A 41 -11.96 17.62 -15.48
N ASN A 42 -11.02 16.78 -15.90
CA ASN A 42 -10.99 16.18 -17.25
C ASN A 42 -11.06 14.64 -17.19
N SER A 43 -12.26 14.11 -16.94
CA SER A 43 -12.49 12.67 -16.76
C SER A 43 -12.32 11.83 -18.03
N LYS A 44 -12.25 12.47 -19.21
CA LYS A 44 -12.13 11.79 -20.52
C LYS A 44 -10.69 11.52 -20.95
N GLU A 45 -9.74 12.29 -20.42
CA GLU A 45 -8.32 12.19 -20.76
C GLU A 45 -7.58 11.25 -19.79
N LYS A 46 -6.51 10.60 -20.28
CA LYS A 46 -5.63 9.81 -19.41
C LYS A 46 -4.83 10.75 -18.50
N CYS A 47 -4.61 10.35 -17.25
CA CYS A 47 -3.90 11.21 -16.28
C CYS A 47 -2.47 11.58 -16.73
N ILE A 48 -1.79 10.68 -17.46
CA ILE A 48 -0.44 10.93 -18.00
C ILE A 48 -0.43 12.06 -19.04
N GLU A 49 -1.51 12.20 -19.80
CA GLU A 49 -1.63 13.19 -20.89
C GLU A 49 -2.26 14.50 -20.39
N CYS A 50 -2.88 14.48 -19.20
CA CYS A 50 -3.64 15.60 -18.67
C CYS A 50 -2.74 16.79 -18.28
N SER A 51 -3.02 17.94 -18.91
CA SER A 51 -2.34 19.21 -18.65
C SER A 51 -2.37 19.68 -17.19
N TYR A 52 -3.37 19.24 -16.41
CA TYR A 52 -3.51 19.56 -14.99
C TYR A 52 -2.76 18.60 -14.05
N GLY A 53 -2.09 17.56 -14.57
CA GLY A 53 -1.52 16.46 -13.78
C GLY A 53 -0.67 16.92 -12.59
N LYS A 54 0.19 17.93 -12.76
CA LYS A 54 1.08 18.46 -11.71
C LYS A 54 0.37 19.07 -10.50
N LYS A 55 -0.86 19.55 -10.68
CA LYS A 55 -1.66 20.19 -9.61
C LYS A 55 -2.87 19.35 -9.19
N CYS A 56 -3.06 18.20 -9.82
CA CYS A 56 -4.23 17.35 -9.59
C CYS A 56 -4.00 16.47 -8.36
N VAL A 57 -4.78 16.69 -7.31
CA VAL A 57 -4.72 15.89 -6.07
C VAL A 57 -4.94 14.40 -6.38
N TYR A 58 -5.88 14.06 -7.25
CA TYR A 58 -6.10 12.66 -7.66
C TYR A 58 -4.85 12.04 -8.29
N ASN A 59 -4.19 12.76 -9.21
CA ASN A 59 -2.94 12.32 -9.83
C ASN A 59 -1.85 12.10 -8.79
N TYR A 60 -1.72 13.02 -7.83
CA TYR A 60 -0.77 12.96 -6.73
C TYR A 60 -0.99 11.73 -5.84
N VAL A 61 -2.21 11.52 -5.33
CA VAL A 61 -2.47 10.40 -4.41
C VAL A 61 -2.52 9.01 -5.08
N THR A 62 -2.64 8.95 -6.40
CA THR A 62 -2.69 7.68 -7.16
C THR A 62 -1.43 7.39 -7.99
N ALA A 63 -0.44 8.28 -7.97
CA ALA A 63 0.73 8.21 -8.84
C ALA A 63 0.35 8.02 -10.33
N GLY A 64 -0.53 8.87 -10.84
CA GLY A 64 -0.96 8.85 -12.23
C GLY A 64 -2.00 7.78 -12.56
N ASP A 65 -3.10 7.73 -11.81
CA ASP A 65 -4.16 6.72 -12.02
C ASP A 65 -3.60 5.30 -11.97
N PHE A 66 -2.72 5.07 -10.98
CA PHE A 66 -2.03 3.81 -10.70
C PHE A 66 -1.06 3.33 -11.79
N MET A 67 -0.69 4.20 -12.74
CA MET A 67 0.27 3.86 -13.78
C MET A 67 1.70 3.71 -13.23
N HIS A 68 2.05 4.50 -12.21
CA HIS A 68 3.34 4.41 -11.52
C HIS A 68 3.17 3.75 -10.14
N ILE A 69 2.81 2.46 -10.14
CA ILE A 69 2.50 1.70 -8.92
C ILE A 69 3.64 1.72 -7.88
N ASN A 70 4.89 1.81 -8.34
CA ASN A 70 6.10 1.87 -7.51
C ASN A 70 6.34 3.26 -6.88
N LEU A 71 5.52 4.27 -7.18
CA LEU A 71 5.60 5.63 -6.65
C LEU A 71 4.31 6.06 -5.94
N MET A 72 3.46 5.10 -5.57
CA MET A 72 2.20 5.36 -4.88
C MET A 72 2.41 5.83 -3.43
N PRO A 73 1.82 6.98 -3.04
CA PRO A 73 1.94 7.48 -1.67
C PRO A 73 0.83 7.01 -0.74
N VAL A 74 -0.26 6.45 -1.29
CA VAL A 74 -1.35 5.85 -0.50
C VAL A 74 -1.33 4.36 -0.72
N ILE A 75 -1.15 3.61 0.36
CA ILE A 75 -0.95 2.17 0.33
C ILE A 75 -2.13 1.50 1.04
N ILE A 76 -2.69 0.45 0.45
CA ILE A 76 -3.61 -0.45 1.14
C ILE A 76 -2.85 -1.70 1.63
N LYS A 77 -2.93 -1.99 2.92
CA LYS A 77 -2.40 -3.24 3.49
C LYS A 77 -3.41 -4.37 3.33
N LYS A 78 -2.90 -5.55 3.01
CA LYS A 78 -3.67 -6.79 2.92
C LYS A 78 -2.76 -7.99 3.17
N PRO A 79 -3.32 -9.14 3.58
CA PRO A 79 -2.56 -10.39 3.65
C PRO A 79 -2.23 -10.94 2.24
N LEU A 80 -1.39 -11.99 2.20
CA LEU A 80 -1.09 -12.72 0.97
C LEU A 80 -2.37 -13.25 0.30
N ILE A 81 -3.27 -13.82 1.11
CA ILE A 81 -4.57 -14.34 0.69
C ILE A 81 -5.66 -13.73 1.59
N SER A 82 -6.58 -12.97 0.99
CA SER A 82 -7.71 -12.37 1.73
C SER A 82 -8.92 -13.30 1.80
N LYS A 83 -9.67 -13.24 2.91
CA LYS A 83 -11.02 -13.81 3.00
C LYS A 83 -11.93 -13.06 2.02
N LYS A 84 -12.73 -13.79 1.22
CA LYS A 84 -13.59 -13.21 0.17
C LYS A 84 -15.09 -13.32 0.43
N HIS A 85 -15.49 -14.27 1.26
CA HIS A 85 -16.87 -14.47 1.66
C HIS A 85 -17.07 -13.94 3.07
N PHE A 86 -17.96 -12.97 3.25
CA PHE A 86 -18.31 -12.42 4.55
C PHE A 86 -19.81 -12.62 4.79
N LYS A 87 -20.13 -13.15 5.97
CA LYS A 87 -21.50 -13.24 6.46
C LYS A 87 -21.89 -11.93 7.15
N GLN A 88 -23.19 -11.68 7.26
CA GLN A 88 -23.71 -10.66 8.16
C GLN A 88 -23.13 -10.86 9.57
N GLY A 89 -22.64 -9.77 10.18
CA GLY A 89 -21.94 -9.84 11.47
C GLY A 89 -20.42 -9.92 11.35
N ASP A 90 -19.89 -10.31 10.19
CA ASP A 90 -18.45 -10.39 9.99
C ASP A 90 -17.81 -8.99 9.92
N ARG A 91 -16.54 -8.95 10.31
CA ARG A 91 -15.71 -7.75 10.30
C ARG A 91 -14.58 -7.84 9.30
N LEU A 92 -14.23 -6.70 8.71
CA LEU A 92 -13.03 -6.50 7.90
C LEU A 92 -12.26 -5.29 8.43
N LYS A 93 -10.96 -5.47 8.64
CA LYS A 93 -10.04 -4.36 8.93
C LYS A 93 -9.46 -3.82 7.62
N LEU A 94 -9.66 -2.54 7.35
CA LEU A 94 -9.02 -1.84 6.24
C LEU A 94 -7.94 -0.91 6.78
N LYS A 95 -6.70 -1.16 6.39
CA LYS A 95 -5.55 -0.38 6.85
C LYS A 95 -4.88 0.34 5.68
N PHE A 96 -4.85 1.66 5.75
CA PHE A 96 -4.21 2.55 4.80
C PHE A 96 -2.96 3.18 5.40
N LEU A 97 -1.90 3.29 4.62
CA LEU A 97 -0.73 4.10 4.97
C LEU A 97 -0.64 5.27 4.00
N PHE A 98 -0.31 6.44 4.53
CA PHE A 98 -0.07 7.67 3.78
C PHE A 98 1.37 8.11 4.01
N LEU A 99 2.12 8.26 2.92
CA LEU A 99 3.51 8.63 2.95
C LEU A 99 3.67 10.16 3.01
N GLY A 100 4.35 10.64 4.05
CA GLY A 100 4.68 12.05 4.26
C GLY A 100 3.49 12.99 4.03
N ASP A 101 3.68 13.97 3.15
CA ASP A 101 2.71 15.01 2.80
C ASP A 101 1.41 14.46 2.20
N ALA A 102 1.39 13.22 1.69
CA ALA A 102 0.13 12.61 1.26
C ALA A 102 -0.86 12.38 2.40
N ALA A 103 -0.40 12.38 3.65
CA ALA A 103 -1.26 12.35 4.83
C ALA A 103 -2.21 13.56 4.90
N LEU A 104 -1.85 14.70 4.30
CA LEU A 104 -2.74 15.89 4.21
C LEU A 104 -4.02 15.63 3.40
N HIS A 105 -4.06 14.54 2.65
CA HIS A 105 -5.19 14.17 1.78
C HIS A 105 -6.01 13.00 2.31
N MET A 106 -5.76 12.57 3.54
CA MET A 106 -6.42 11.39 4.10
C MET A 106 -7.93 11.56 4.32
N ASP A 107 -8.38 12.78 4.58
CA ASP A 107 -9.80 13.10 4.78
C ASP A 107 -10.64 12.79 3.53
N PHE A 108 -10.03 12.73 2.34
CA PHE A 108 -10.72 12.25 1.15
C PHE A 108 -11.14 10.79 1.26
N VAL A 109 -10.29 9.94 1.86
CA VAL A 109 -10.64 8.52 2.09
C VAL A 109 -11.78 8.42 3.08
N ASP A 110 -11.75 9.20 4.16
CA ASP A 110 -12.84 9.28 5.14
C ASP A 110 -14.16 9.71 4.52
N PHE A 111 -14.13 10.81 3.77
CA PHE A 111 -15.30 11.36 3.11
C PHE A 111 -15.94 10.32 2.18
N ILE A 112 -15.11 9.64 1.39
CA ILE A 112 -15.61 8.62 0.46
C ILE A 112 -16.13 7.40 1.20
N LEU A 113 -15.42 6.87 2.20
CA LEU A 113 -15.85 5.69 2.96
C LEU A 113 -17.18 5.94 3.68
N LYS A 114 -17.36 7.08 4.35
CA LYS A 114 -18.65 7.47 4.94
C LYS A 114 -19.76 7.58 3.88
N GLY A 115 -19.42 8.11 2.70
CA GLY A 115 -20.36 8.15 1.57
C GLY A 115 -20.76 6.75 1.06
N ILE A 116 -19.85 5.77 1.12
CA ILE A 116 -20.12 4.37 0.77
C ILE A 116 -20.90 3.69 1.88
N GLU A 117 -20.63 3.96 3.16
CA GLU A 117 -21.40 3.43 4.29
C GLU A 117 -22.89 3.75 4.17
N VAL A 118 -23.23 5.01 3.85
CA VAL A 118 -24.64 5.44 3.68
C VAL A 118 -25.31 4.80 2.46
N LYS A 119 -24.59 4.72 1.33
CA LYS A 119 -25.16 4.27 0.06
C LYS A 119 -25.08 2.75 -0.14
N GLY A 120 -24.18 2.07 0.57
CA GLY A 120 -23.78 0.68 0.31
C GLY A 120 -22.66 0.54 -0.74
N LEU A 121 -21.96 -0.59 -0.65
CA LEU A 121 -20.94 -1.02 -1.61
C LEU A 121 -21.58 -1.53 -2.92
N PHE A 122 -20.85 -1.34 -4.03
CA PHE A 122 -21.14 -1.89 -5.37
C PHE A 122 -22.59 -1.70 -5.84
N LYS A 123 -22.96 -0.44 -6.13
CA LYS A 123 -24.33 -0.06 -6.53
C LYS A 123 -25.37 -0.37 -5.45
N GLU A 124 -25.02 -0.11 -4.19
CA GLU A 124 -25.96 -0.08 -3.06
C GLU A 124 -26.47 -1.46 -2.58
N ASN A 125 -25.93 -2.55 -3.14
CA ASN A 125 -26.39 -3.91 -2.85
C ASN A 125 -25.87 -4.49 -1.54
N HIS A 126 -24.81 -3.92 -0.97
CA HIS A 126 -24.18 -4.47 0.24
C HIS A 126 -23.95 -3.39 1.28
N ARG A 127 -24.59 -3.55 2.45
CA ARG A 127 -24.53 -2.58 3.54
C ARG A 127 -23.48 -2.97 4.57
N PHE A 128 -22.82 -1.96 5.12
CA PHE A 128 -21.89 -2.10 6.22
C PHE A 128 -21.94 -0.84 7.08
N ILE A 129 -21.37 -0.91 8.27
CA ILE A 129 -21.10 0.24 9.12
C ILE A 129 -19.62 0.30 9.49
N ILE A 130 -19.10 1.51 9.70
CA ILE A 130 -17.77 1.74 10.23
C ILE A 130 -17.87 1.73 11.76
N GLU A 131 -17.42 0.66 12.40
CA GLU A 131 -17.49 0.53 13.86
C GLU A 131 -16.46 1.40 14.56
N SER A 132 -15.27 1.52 13.99
CA SER A 132 -14.18 2.32 14.55
C SER A 132 -13.23 2.82 13.47
N ARG A 133 -12.56 3.90 13.81
CA ARG A 133 -11.49 4.51 13.03
C ARG A 133 -10.36 4.91 13.97
N THR A 134 -9.16 4.42 13.72
CA THR A 134 -7.96 4.80 14.45
C THR A 134 -6.95 5.45 13.51
N ILE A 135 -6.30 6.51 13.99
CA ILE A 135 -5.14 7.10 13.31
C ILE A 135 -3.94 6.86 14.21
N ASP A 136 -2.88 6.33 13.63
CA ASP A 136 -1.61 6.16 14.31
C ASP A 136 -0.52 6.88 13.51
N ASP A 137 0.28 7.69 14.22
CA ASP A 137 1.52 8.23 13.68
C ASP A 137 2.62 7.20 13.93
N THR A 138 3.19 6.69 12.83
CA THR A 138 4.15 5.59 12.92
C THR A 138 5.52 6.12 13.30
N SER A 139 5.72 6.37 14.59
CA SER A 139 7.05 6.61 15.15
C SER A 139 7.62 5.28 15.64
N ILE A 140 8.68 4.79 14.99
CA ILE A 140 9.44 3.64 15.49
C ILE A 140 10.70 4.17 16.15
N ASP A 141 10.85 3.85 17.43
CA ASP A 141 12.08 4.09 18.17
C ASP A 141 13.15 3.07 17.73
N ILE A 142 14.22 3.60 17.14
CA ILE A 142 15.35 2.82 16.60
C ILE A 142 16.18 2.20 17.73
N ASN A 143 16.04 2.71 18.97
CA ASN A 143 17.04 2.52 20.02
C ASN A 143 17.09 1.14 20.71
N ASN A 144 16.29 0.15 20.29
CA ASN A 144 16.21 -1.15 20.99
C ASN A 144 16.23 -2.41 20.12
N HIS A 145 16.71 -2.34 18.88
CA HIS A 145 16.69 -3.51 18.00
C HIS A 145 17.97 -4.33 18.09
N ARG A 146 17.81 -5.63 18.38
CA ARG A 146 18.84 -6.65 18.15
C ARG A 146 19.17 -6.66 16.66
N GLY A 147 20.41 -6.99 16.32
CA GLY A 147 20.85 -7.09 14.92
C GLY A 147 19.97 -8.06 14.11
N ILE A 148 19.66 -7.68 12.87
CA ILE A 148 18.74 -8.38 11.99
C ILE A 148 19.53 -9.43 11.21
N TYR A 149 19.19 -10.71 11.42
CA TYR A 149 19.80 -11.83 10.70
C TYR A 149 18.98 -12.29 9.50
N ASN A 150 17.67 -12.08 9.54
CA ASN A 150 16.76 -12.56 8.51
C ASN A 150 15.72 -11.50 8.17
N ILE A 151 15.29 -11.50 6.92
CA ILE A 151 14.12 -10.76 6.45
C ILE A 151 13.18 -11.74 5.78
N GLU A 152 12.00 -11.93 6.37
CA GLU A 152 10.91 -12.71 5.79
C GLU A 152 10.14 -11.84 4.81
N ILE A 153 9.86 -12.37 3.62
CA ILE A 153 9.09 -11.72 2.55
C ILE A 153 7.77 -12.45 2.44
N LEU A 154 6.73 -11.86 3.05
CA LEU A 154 5.42 -12.45 3.26
C LEU A 154 4.48 -12.28 2.07
N THR A 155 4.69 -11.24 1.26
CA THR A 155 3.93 -11.01 0.02
C THR A 155 4.87 -10.73 -1.16
N PRO A 156 4.44 -11.01 -2.40
CA PRO A 156 5.37 -11.15 -3.51
C PRO A 156 6.13 -9.87 -3.83
N ILE A 157 7.42 -10.04 -4.12
CA ILE A 157 8.28 -9.01 -4.73
C ILE A 157 8.60 -9.36 -6.18
N ASP A 158 8.77 -8.35 -7.01
CA ASP A 158 9.04 -8.50 -8.45
C ASP A 158 10.52 -8.65 -8.79
N LYS A 159 11.42 -8.37 -7.84
CA LYS A 159 12.87 -8.40 -8.02
C LYS A 159 13.55 -9.22 -6.94
N THR A 160 14.58 -9.98 -7.33
CA THR A 160 15.38 -10.81 -6.41
C THR A 160 16.85 -10.41 -6.41
N GLU A 161 17.29 -9.59 -7.35
CA GLU A 161 18.65 -9.05 -7.48
C GLU A 161 18.66 -7.59 -7.02
N ASP A 162 19.78 -7.17 -6.41
CA ASP A 162 20.03 -5.80 -5.94
C ASP A 162 18.87 -5.17 -5.16
N ILE A 163 18.24 -5.96 -4.28
CA ILE A 163 17.01 -5.59 -3.57
C ILE A 163 17.21 -4.27 -2.82
N PHE A 164 18.29 -4.13 -2.05
CA PHE A 164 18.52 -2.93 -1.24
C PHE A 164 18.87 -1.70 -2.05
N LEU A 165 19.55 -1.84 -3.19
CA LEU A 165 19.82 -0.73 -4.10
C LEU A 165 18.49 -0.23 -4.71
N TYR A 166 17.68 -1.14 -5.23
CA TYR A 166 16.37 -0.81 -5.79
C TYR A 166 15.45 -0.16 -4.75
N GLU A 167 15.43 -0.68 -3.53
CA GLU A 167 14.61 -0.13 -2.45
C GLU A 167 15.09 1.26 -2.02
N LYS A 168 16.41 1.48 -1.95
CA LYS A 168 16.99 2.80 -1.69
C LYS A 168 16.53 3.81 -2.75
N GLU A 169 16.74 3.51 -4.03
CA GLU A 169 16.36 4.42 -5.13
C GLU A 169 14.86 4.74 -5.11
N LYS A 170 14.02 3.71 -4.92
CA LYS A 170 12.57 3.88 -4.81
C LYS A 170 12.19 4.79 -3.64
N ILE A 171 12.75 4.56 -2.45
CA ILE A 171 12.41 5.35 -1.27
C ILE A 171 12.96 6.77 -1.40
N GLU A 172 14.12 6.99 -2.00
CA GLU A 172 14.65 8.32 -2.31
C GLU A 172 13.72 9.10 -3.25
N ASP A 173 13.19 8.45 -4.29
CA ASP A 173 12.25 9.09 -5.21
C ASP A 173 10.90 9.38 -4.55
N LEU A 174 10.39 8.48 -3.72
CA LEU A 174 9.23 8.74 -2.87
C LEU A 174 9.48 9.90 -1.91
N ASN A 175 10.66 9.96 -1.30
CA ASN A 175 11.01 11.01 -0.34
C ASN A 175 11.05 12.39 -1.00
N LYS A 176 11.62 12.49 -2.21
CA LYS A 176 11.61 13.75 -3.00
C LYS A 176 10.19 14.24 -3.32
N LEU A 177 9.25 13.31 -3.53
CA LEU A 177 7.88 13.64 -3.91
C LEU A 177 6.98 13.94 -2.70
N TYR A 178 7.23 13.30 -1.57
CA TYR A 178 6.28 13.25 -0.46
C TYR A 178 6.86 13.64 0.90
N ASN A 179 8.16 13.97 1.02
CA ASN A 179 8.79 14.39 2.29
C ASN A 179 8.53 13.39 3.45
N ILE A 180 8.99 12.15 3.26
CA ILE A 180 8.77 11.02 4.18
C ILE A 180 9.74 11.07 5.36
N THR A 181 11.01 11.46 5.15
CA THR A 181 12.03 11.50 6.20
C THR A 181 13.15 12.49 5.83
N ASP A 182 13.73 13.11 6.85
CA ASP A 182 14.96 13.91 6.72
C ASP A 182 16.23 13.08 6.97
N GLU A 183 16.07 11.82 7.41
CA GLU A 183 17.20 10.92 7.68
C GLU A 183 17.82 10.39 6.38
N PRO A 184 19.16 10.28 6.30
CA PRO A 184 19.82 9.72 5.13
C PRO A 184 19.45 8.25 4.95
N ILE A 185 19.20 7.87 3.69
CA ILE A 185 18.88 6.48 3.32
C ILE A 185 20.16 5.82 2.81
N GLU A 186 20.82 5.08 3.69
CA GLU A 186 22.03 4.35 3.35
C GLU A 186 21.72 2.97 2.74
N ILE A 187 22.57 2.54 1.82
CA ILE A 187 22.47 1.21 1.21
C ILE A 187 22.97 0.13 2.17
N ILE A 188 22.32 -1.03 2.14
CA ILE A 188 22.82 -2.23 2.84
C ILE A 188 23.75 -2.98 1.90
N GLU A 189 25.02 -3.04 2.25
CA GLU A 189 26.07 -3.72 1.46
C GLU A 189 26.39 -5.13 1.96
N GLU A 190 25.84 -5.53 3.12
CA GLU A 190 26.11 -6.86 3.69
C GLU A 190 25.59 -7.97 2.78
N PHE A 191 26.39 -9.02 2.61
CA PHE A 191 26.02 -10.16 1.79
C PHE A 191 24.87 -10.96 2.41
N TYR A 192 23.99 -11.47 1.55
CA TYR A 192 22.84 -12.25 1.97
C TYR A 192 22.54 -13.40 1.02
N ASP A 193 22.16 -14.53 1.60
CA ASP A 193 21.59 -15.68 0.90
C ASP A 193 20.09 -15.47 0.66
N LYS A 194 19.58 -16.09 -0.40
CA LYS A 194 18.18 -15.95 -0.84
C LYS A 194 17.54 -17.34 -0.89
N ASP A 195 16.51 -17.55 -0.10
CA ASP A 195 15.65 -18.73 -0.19
C ASP A 195 14.26 -18.30 -0.65
N PHE A 196 14.05 -18.30 -1.97
CA PHE A 196 12.85 -17.78 -2.60
C PHE A 196 12.08 -18.83 -3.36
N ILE A 197 10.75 -18.78 -3.19
CA ILE A 197 9.80 -19.53 -3.99
C ILE A 197 9.00 -18.59 -4.87
N LYS A 198 8.74 -19.03 -6.11
CA LYS A 198 7.94 -18.26 -7.07
C LYS A 198 6.47 -18.31 -6.67
N PHE A 199 5.85 -17.16 -6.58
CA PHE A 199 4.42 -16.99 -6.28
C PHE A 199 3.73 -16.26 -7.43
N LYS A 200 2.55 -16.75 -7.82
CA LYS A 200 1.77 -16.21 -8.93
C LYS A 200 0.31 -16.07 -8.57
N VAL A 201 -0.21 -14.84 -8.62
CA VAL A 201 -1.65 -14.60 -8.52
C VAL A 201 -2.27 -14.83 -9.89
N LYS A 202 -3.19 -15.80 -9.96
CA LYS A 202 -3.81 -16.21 -11.23
C LYS A 202 -4.59 -15.10 -11.94
N ARG A 203 -5.19 -14.17 -11.18
CA ARG A 203 -6.04 -13.11 -11.74
C ARG A 203 -5.33 -11.75 -11.67
N PRO A 204 -5.32 -10.98 -12.77
CA PRO A 204 -4.79 -9.62 -12.75
C PRO A 204 -5.65 -8.70 -11.87
N ILE A 205 -5.00 -7.73 -11.25
CA ILE A 205 -5.64 -6.64 -10.52
C ILE A 205 -5.78 -5.44 -11.47
N TYR A 206 -7.02 -4.95 -11.62
CA TYR A 206 -7.32 -3.76 -12.43
C TYR A 206 -7.52 -2.53 -11.57
N LEU A 207 -6.57 -1.61 -11.53
CA LEU A 207 -6.63 -0.38 -10.73
C LEU A 207 -6.60 0.83 -11.66
N GLY A 208 -7.66 1.64 -11.63
CA GLY A 208 -7.78 2.77 -12.54
C GLY A 208 -7.72 2.31 -14.00
N SER A 209 -6.76 2.85 -14.75
CA SER A 209 -6.49 2.48 -16.15
C SER A 209 -5.45 1.35 -16.28
N ASN A 210 -4.90 0.86 -15.17
CA ASN A 210 -3.78 -0.09 -15.16
C ASN A 210 -4.23 -1.55 -14.93
N ARG A 211 -3.52 -2.49 -15.56
CA ARG A 211 -3.65 -3.93 -15.38
C ARG A 211 -2.35 -4.49 -14.79
N ILE A 212 -2.45 -5.05 -13.59
CA ILE A 212 -1.31 -5.51 -12.81
C ILE A 212 -1.35 -7.04 -12.69
N ASN A 213 -0.31 -7.71 -13.17
CA ASN A 213 -0.12 -9.15 -12.95
C ASN A 213 0.83 -9.31 -11.76
N LEU A 214 0.31 -9.82 -10.64
CA LEU A 214 1.12 -10.04 -9.44
C LEU A 214 1.84 -11.40 -9.53
N ASP A 215 2.97 -11.38 -10.23
CA ASP A 215 3.93 -12.47 -10.30
C ASP A 215 5.20 -12.03 -9.57
N GLY A 216 5.74 -12.89 -8.70
CA GLY A 216 6.90 -12.52 -7.90
C GLY A 216 7.43 -13.66 -7.05
N TYR A 217 8.16 -13.29 -6.00
CA TYR A 217 8.84 -14.21 -5.09
C TYR A 217 8.46 -13.91 -3.64
N ILE A 218 8.31 -14.96 -2.85
CA ILE A 218 8.19 -14.91 -1.38
C ILE A 218 9.27 -15.82 -0.79
N GLY A 219 9.63 -15.62 0.46
CA GLY A 219 10.65 -16.42 1.13
C GLY A 219 11.54 -15.57 2.02
N ARG A 220 12.82 -15.90 2.13
CA ARG A 220 13.71 -15.34 3.13
C ARG A 220 15.00 -14.78 2.53
N LEU A 221 15.45 -13.66 3.08
CA LEU A 221 16.84 -13.19 2.99
C LEU A 221 17.56 -13.53 4.30
N SER A 222 18.76 -14.10 4.22
CA SER A 222 19.56 -14.46 5.39
C SER A 222 20.95 -13.84 5.31
N PHE A 223 21.33 -13.06 6.32
CA PHE A 223 22.64 -12.41 6.37
C PHE A 223 23.65 -13.25 7.15
N ILE A 224 24.90 -13.25 6.68
CA ILE A 224 26.01 -13.91 7.39
C ILE A 224 26.31 -13.14 8.69
N LYS A 225 26.31 -11.81 8.62
CA LYS A 225 26.45 -10.93 9.78
C LYS A 225 25.15 -10.15 10.00
N PRO A 226 24.77 -9.91 11.26
CA PRO A 226 23.57 -9.14 11.52
C PRO A 226 23.74 -7.70 11.03
N ILE A 227 22.70 -7.16 10.40
CA ILE A 227 22.66 -5.76 10.01
C ILE A 227 21.87 -4.93 11.03
N PRO A 228 22.20 -3.65 11.22
CA PRO A 228 21.43 -2.76 12.08
C PRO A 228 20.07 -2.42 11.43
N LEU A 229 19.11 -2.03 12.26
CA LEU A 229 17.87 -1.43 11.77
C LEU A 229 18.15 -0.02 11.26
N THR A 230 18.08 0.17 9.94
CA THR A 230 18.31 1.47 9.27
C THR A 230 16.99 2.15 8.88
N PRO A 231 17.00 3.45 8.54
CA PRO A 231 15.82 4.14 8.00
C PRO A 231 15.25 3.44 6.75
N LEU A 232 16.12 2.89 5.89
CA LEU A 232 15.74 2.07 4.75
C LEU A 232 14.85 0.88 5.19
N LEU A 233 15.32 0.09 6.16
CA LEU A 233 14.58 -1.08 6.67
C LEU A 233 13.31 -0.71 7.42
N LEU A 234 13.32 0.40 8.16
CA LEU A 234 12.14 0.90 8.86
C LEU A 234 11.02 1.26 7.88
N ILE A 235 11.36 2.04 6.85
CA ILE A 235 10.40 2.43 5.82
C ILE A 235 9.95 1.18 5.04
N ALA A 236 10.89 0.31 4.63
CA ALA A 236 10.59 -0.94 3.95
C ALA A 236 9.64 -1.85 4.76
N LYS A 237 9.85 -1.97 6.08
CA LYS A 237 8.95 -2.73 6.97
C LYS A 237 7.55 -2.12 7.02
N GLN A 238 7.46 -0.79 7.03
CA GLN A 238 6.18 -0.10 7.06
C GLN A 238 5.42 -0.18 5.75
N ILE A 239 6.07 0.08 4.61
CA ILE A 239 5.38 0.23 3.33
C ILE A 239 5.36 -1.06 2.52
N GLY A 240 6.41 -1.87 2.62
CA GLY A 240 6.70 -3.04 1.81
C GLY A 240 7.78 -2.77 0.75
N ILE A 241 8.48 -3.82 0.33
CA ILE A 241 9.50 -3.77 -0.71
C ILE A 241 8.94 -4.15 -2.09
N GLY A 242 9.74 -3.98 -3.13
CA GLY A 242 9.33 -4.24 -4.51
C GLY A 242 8.36 -3.20 -5.07
N LYS A 243 7.95 -3.42 -6.31
CA LYS A 243 7.04 -2.56 -7.09
C LYS A 243 5.61 -2.56 -6.58
N TYR A 244 5.15 -3.65 -5.97
CA TYR A 244 3.73 -3.85 -5.66
C TYR A 244 3.32 -3.40 -4.25
N TYR A 245 4.19 -2.71 -3.51
CA TYR A 245 3.93 -2.30 -2.13
C TYR A 245 2.63 -1.50 -1.96
N GLY A 246 2.29 -0.62 -2.93
CA GLY A 246 1.07 0.20 -2.92
C GLY A 246 -0.25 -0.58 -2.82
N ILE A 247 -0.20 -1.87 -3.18
CA ILE A 247 -1.35 -2.79 -3.15
C ILE A 247 -1.13 -3.99 -2.21
N GLY A 248 -0.22 -3.83 -1.25
CA GLY A 248 0.11 -4.82 -0.22
C GLY A 248 1.11 -5.90 -0.65
N GLY A 249 1.87 -5.67 -1.73
CA GLY A 249 3.02 -6.50 -2.09
C GLY A 249 4.26 -6.24 -1.22
N GLY A 250 5.23 -7.15 -1.27
CA GLY A 250 6.50 -7.08 -0.54
C GLY A 250 6.43 -6.77 0.95
N CYS A 251 5.41 -7.25 1.66
CA CYS A 251 5.35 -7.14 3.11
C CYS A 251 6.51 -7.94 3.72
N ILE A 252 7.21 -7.36 4.71
CA ILE A 252 8.36 -7.99 5.34
C ILE A 252 8.28 -8.04 6.86
N GLU A 253 8.97 -9.02 7.45
CA GLU A 253 9.21 -9.16 8.89
C GLU A 253 10.70 -9.43 9.16
N PHE A 254 11.17 -9.05 10.35
CA PHE A 254 12.54 -9.26 10.85
C PHE A 254 12.49 -10.06 12.14
#